data_AF-A0A2A2E4Y6-F1
#
_entry.id   AF-A0A2A2E4Y6-F1
#
_cell.length_a   1.000
_cell.length_b   1.000
_cell.length_c   1.000
_cell.angle_alpha   90.00
_cell.angle_beta   90.00
_cell.angle_gamma   90.00
#
_symmetry.space_group_name_H-M   'P 1'
#
loop_
_entity.id
_entity.type
_entity.pdbx_description
1 polymer ?
#
loop_
_entity_poly.entity_id
_entity_poly.type
_entity_poly.pdbx_seq_one_letter_code
_entity_poly.pdbx_strand_id
1 'polypeptide(L)' 'MPEPFQPEDLRSLLRPLAAGEDELPAVQAYRTYYGLDPSERHPEARTRLGSFEAGAYRIATQVWLPPRP' A
#
# COMPACT_ATOMS: atom_id res chain seq x y z
N MET A 1 -15.26 16.16 13.40
CA MET A 1 -14.51 16.41 12.15
C MET A 1 -13.74 15.13 11.84
N PRO A 2 -13.66 14.67 10.59
CA PRO A 2 -12.75 13.56 10.28
C PRO A 2 -11.32 13.99 10.63
N GLU A 3 -10.60 13.15 11.36
CA GLU A 3 -9.20 13.40 11.65
C GLU A 3 -8.40 13.42 10.34
N PRO A 4 -7.45 14.36 10.18
CA PRO A 4 -6.60 14.38 8.99
C PRO A 4 -5.83 13.07 8.91
N PHE A 5 -5.82 12.47 7.72
CA PHE A 5 -5.06 11.24 7.44
C PHE A 5 -3.61 11.41 7.89
N GLN A 6 -3.18 10.58 8.85
CA GLN A 6 -1.79 10.55 9.32
C GLN A 6 -1.05 9.41 8.62
N PRO A 7 -0.05 9.70 7.77
CA PRO A 7 0.69 8.66 7.06
C PRO A 7 1.51 7.76 8.00
N GLU A 8 1.81 8.24 9.20
CA GLU A 8 2.59 7.52 10.20
C GLU A 8 1.82 6.34 10.80
N ASP A 9 0.50 6.49 10.96
CA ASP A 9 -0.40 5.45 11.47
C ASP A 9 -0.44 4.23 10.54
N LEU A 10 -0.22 4.44 9.23
CA LEU A 10 -0.17 3.34 8.29
C LEU A 10 0.96 2.36 8.63
N ARG A 11 2.10 2.80 9.18
CA ARG A 11 3.23 1.90 9.49
C ARG A 11 2.82 0.75 10.41
N SER A 12 1.97 1.03 11.40
CA SER A 12 1.46 0.03 12.33
C SER A 12 0.40 -0.88 11.68
N LEU A 13 -0.31 -0.38 10.67
CA LEU A 13 -1.38 -1.08 9.96
C LEU A 13 -0.89 -1.91 8.76
N LEU A 14 0.33 -1.65 8.26
CA LEU A 14 0.90 -2.38 7.12
C LEU A 14 0.94 -3.86 7.44
N ARG A 15 0.32 -4.69 6.61
CA ARG A 15 0.40 -6.14 6.76
C ARG A 15 1.53 -6.71 5.91
N PRO A 16 2.03 -7.92 6.22
CA PRO A 16 2.99 -8.59 5.35
C PRO A 16 2.48 -8.65 3.91
N LEU A 17 3.31 -8.28 2.94
CA LEU A 17 2.92 -8.25 1.52
C LEU A 17 2.41 -9.63 1.04
N ALA A 18 3.01 -10.70 1.58
CA ALA A 18 2.66 -12.09 1.29
C ALA A 18 1.29 -12.52 1.85
N ALA A 19 0.71 -11.79 2.80
CA ALA A 19 -0.58 -12.14 3.40
C ALA A 19 -1.73 -12.10 2.39
N GLY A 20 -1.56 -11.36 1.29
CA GLY A 20 -2.45 -11.52 0.14
C GLY A 20 -3.83 -10.90 0.31
N GLU A 21 -4.03 -10.06 1.32
CA GLU A 21 -5.35 -9.57 1.73
C GLU A 21 -5.87 -8.39 0.89
N ASP A 22 -7.16 -8.08 1.09
CA ASP A 22 -7.85 -6.92 0.53
C ASP A 22 -7.24 -5.59 0.99
N GLU A 23 -7.30 -4.59 0.13
CA GLU A 23 -6.68 -3.30 0.38
C GLU A 23 -7.44 -2.51 1.45
N LEU A 24 -6.74 -2.19 2.54
CA LEU A 24 -7.32 -1.39 3.64
C LEU A 24 -7.61 0.05 3.15
N PRO A 25 -8.69 0.71 3.61
CA PRO A 25 -8.97 2.10 3.26
C PRO A 25 -7.81 3.07 3.60
N ALA A 26 -7.06 2.78 4.67
CA ALA A 26 -5.87 3.55 5.04
C ALA A 26 -4.73 3.47 3.99
N VAL A 27 -4.62 2.34 3.28
CA VAL A 27 -3.63 2.15 2.21
C VAL A 27 -3.99 2.99 0.98
N GLN A 28 -5.28 3.00 0.61
CA GLN A 28 -5.80 3.85 -0.47
C GLN A 28 -5.57 5.34 -0.17
N ALA A 29 -5.87 5.77 1.06
CA ALA A 29 -5.63 7.16 1.49
C ALA A 29 -4.14 7.54 1.45
N TYR A 30 -3.26 6.65 1.89
CA TYR A 30 -1.80 6.85 1.83
C TYR A 30 -1.29 7.05 0.41
N ARG A 31 -1.75 6.20 -0.51
CA ARG A 31 -1.33 6.28 -1.91
C ARG A 31 -1.83 7.54 -2.57
N THR A 32 -3.07 7.93 -2.30
CA THR A 32 -3.64 9.19 -2.78
C THR A 32 -2.85 10.38 -2.23
N TYR A 33 -2.50 10.36 -0.94
CA TYR A 33 -1.75 11.42 -0.28
C TYR A 33 -0.36 11.64 -0.87
N TYR A 34 0.35 10.56 -1.22
CA TYR A 34 1.70 10.62 -1.82
C TYR A 34 1.74 10.55 -3.35
N GLY A 35 0.59 10.46 -4.03
CA GLY A 35 0.53 10.26 -5.48
C GLY A 35 1.13 8.93 -5.95
N LEU A 36 1.05 7.88 -5.13
CA LEU A 36 1.56 6.53 -5.40
C LEU A 36 0.50 5.63 -6.05
N ASP A 37 -0.53 6.23 -6.63
CA ASP A 37 -1.61 5.49 -7.25
C ASP A 37 -1.41 5.37 -8.77
N PRO A 38 -0.97 4.20 -9.28
CA PRO A 38 -0.80 4.03 -10.70
C PRO A 38 -2.12 3.83 -11.43
N SER A 39 -3.28 3.72 -10.75
CA SER A 39 -4.55 3.50 -11.45
C SER A 39 -4.93 4.69 -12.34
N GLU A 40 -4.39 5.89 -12.05
CA GLU A 40 -4.49 7.06 -12.93
C GLU A 40 -3.86 6.85 -14.32
N ARG A 41 -2.83 6.00 -14.42
CA ARG A 41 -2.11 5.73 -15.69
C ARG A 41 -2.30 4.31 -16.21
N HIS A 42 -2.57 3.36 -15.32
CA HIS A 42 -2.66 1.93 -15.57
C HIS A 42 -3.82 1.34 -14.73
N PRO A 43 -5.08 1.60 -15.12
CA PRO A 43 -6.24 1.17 -14.34
C PRO A 43 -6.36 -0.36 -14.23
N GLU A 44 -5.79 -1.10 -15.18
CA GLU A 44 -5.73 -2.56 -15.13
C GLU A 44 -4.62 -3.13 -14.22
N ALA A 45 -3.69 -2.30 -13.73
CA ALA A 45 -2.62 -2.76 -12.85
C ALA A 45 -3.15 -3.04 -11.44
N ARG A 46 -2.91 -4.25 -10.95
CA ARG A 46 -3.19 -4.60 -9.55
C ARG A 46 -2.08 -4.09 -8.67
N THR A 47 -2.41 -3.18 -7.80
CA THR A 47 -1.50 -2.62 -6.82
C THR A 47 -1.68 -3.28 -5.48
N ARG A 48 -0.58 -3.47 -4.74
CA ARG A 48 -0.64 -3.87 -3.35
C ARG A 48 0.47 -3.18 -2.56
N LEU A 49 0.12 -2.62 -1.42
CA LEU A 49 1.05 -2.08 -0.44
C LEU A 49 1.11 -3.03 0.76
N GLY A 50 2.30 -3.28 1.27
CA GLY A 50 2.51 -4.11 2.44
C GLY A 50 3.89 -3.91 3.02
N SER A 51 4.30 -4.81 3.90
CA SER A 51 5.67 -4.85 4.42
C SER A 51 6.32 -6.22 4.26
N PHE A 52 7.64 -6.26 4.31
CA PHE A 52 8.38 -7.50 4.54
C PHE A 52 9.54 -7.23 5.50
N GLU A 53 9.99 -8.29 6.15
CA GLU A 53 11.13 -8.23 7.05
C GLU A 53 12.42 -8.53 6.27
N ALA A 54 13.46 -7.71 6.50
CA ALA A 54 14.79 -7.86 5.95
C ALA A 54 15.82 -7.69 7.07
N GLY A 55 16.23 -8.80 7.68
CA GLY A 55 17.08 -8.76 8.88
C GLY A 55 16.35 -8.12 10.06
N ALA A 56 16.90 -7.02 10.58
CA ALA A 56 16.29 -6.25 11.68
C ALA A 56 15.34 -5.14 11.21
N TYR A 57 15.09 -5.03 9.91
CA TYR A 57 14.29 -3.97 9.32
C TYR A 57 12.94 -4.48 8.83
N ARG A 58 11.89 -3.74 9.16
CA ARG A 58 10.59 -3.86 8.50
C ARG A 58 10.49 -2.83 7.39
N ILE A 59 10.42 -3.31 6.15
CA ILE A 59 10.43 -2.47 4.96
C ILE A 59 9.01 -2.37 4.42
N ALA A 60 8.51 -1.13 4.28
CA ALA A 60 7.29 -0.86 3.54
C ALA A 60 7.56 -0.96 2.03
N THR A 61 6.72 -1.67 1.30
CA THR A 61 6.90 -1.91 -0.13
C THR A 61 5.56 -1.89 -0.86
N GLN A 62 5.61 -1.44 -2.10
CA GLN A 62 4.48 -1.44 -3.03
C GLN A 62 4.85 -2.28 -4.24
N VAL A 63 3.95 -3.19 -4.63
CA VAL A 63 4.06 -3.96 -5.86
C VAL A 63 2.97 -3.54 -6.83
N TRP A 64 3.35 -3.44 -8.10
CA TRP A 64 2.44 -3.26 -9.23
C TRP A 64 2.51 -4.50 -10.08
N LEU A 65 1.38 -5.19 -10.17
CA LEU A 65 1.23 -6.40 -10.94
C LEU A 65 0.43 -6.08 -12.21
N PRO A 66 0.91 -6.50 -13.38
CA PRO A 66 0.08 -6.45 -14.57
C PRO A 66 -1.16 -7.34 -14.39
N PRO A 67 -2.25 -7.06 -15.14
CA PRO A 67 -3.47 -7.88 -15.08
C PRO A 67 -3.26 -9.33 -15.56
N ARG A 68 -2.19 -9.58 -16.33
CA ARG A 68 -1.76 -10.90 -16.77
C ARG A 68 -0.26 -11.07 -16.50
N PRO A 69 0.18 -12.24 -16.02
CA PRO A 69 1.59 -12.56 -15.81
C PRO A 69 2.38 -12.59 -17.13
#